data_AF-V9ICS3-F1
#
_entry.id   AF-V9ICS3-F1
#
_cell.length_a   1.000
_cell.length_b   1.000
_cell.length_c   1.000
_cell.angle_alpha   90.00
_cell.angle_beta   90.00
_cell.angle_gamma   90.00
#
_symmetry.space_group_name_H-M   'P 1'
#
loop_
_entity.id
_entity.type
_entity.pdbx_description
1 polymer ?
#
loop_
_entity_poly.entity_id
_entity_poly.type
_entity_poly.pdbx_seq_one_letter_code
_entity_poly.pdbx_strand_id
1 'polypeptide(L)'
;MTNVNEFETAYNVKVNKFFKANKTTYPALRKNILWTASSDSMCGAQLKVGETYVVSGRVIYGDKAHISSCGIAMPWRFVTSRQRKGFRHLYHSSCMCKVRYTPWWIKGITLENTDGTECLWETRPGPEECQKDFGICMYRESGCYWTPSVPYKNCIKKYQLEREQKRAREP
;
A
#
# COMPACT_ATOMS: atom_id res chain seq x y z
N MET A 1 -18.47 10.63 11.41
CA MET A 1 -19.04 9.57 10.55
C MET A 1 -20.52 9.84 10.46
N THR A 2 -21.07 9.85 9.26
CA THR A 2 -22.52 10.02 9.03
C THR A 2 -22.99 8.86 8.17
N ASN A 3 -23.95 8.08 8.68
CA ASN A 3 -24.64 7.08 7.87
C ASN A 3 -25.56 7.82 6.90
N VAL A 4 -25.33 7.63 5.60
CA VAL A 4 -26.11 8.34 4.56
C VAL A 4 -27.32 7.50 4.18
N ASN A 5 -27.15 6.18 4.10
CA ASN A 5 -28.22 5.20 3.97
C ASN A 5 -27.75 3.85 4.56
N GLU A 6 -28.55 2.80 4.41
CA GLU A 6 -28.25 1.45 4.91
C GLU A 6 -26.95 0.86 4.35
N PHE A 7 -26.51 1.30 3.16
CA PHE A 7 -25.38 0.73 2.42
C PHE A 7 -24.14 1.63 2.39
N GLU A 8 -24.28 2.92 2.69
CA GLU A 8 -23.24 3.93 2.47
C GLU A 8 -23.02 4.81 3.71
N THR A 9 -21.76 4.96 4.08
CA THR A 9 -21.27 5.84 5.14
C THR A 9 -20.36 6.91 4.56
N ALA A 10 -20.45 8.11 5.09
CA ALA A 10 -19.60 9.23 4.72
C ALA A 10 -18.76 9.73 5.92
N TYR A 11 -17.50 10.08 5.62
CA TYR A 11 -16.59 10.75 6.54
C TYR A 11 -16.32 12.17 6.03
N ASN A 12 -16.71 13.17 6.82
CA ASN A 12 -16.22 14.53 6.66
C ASN A 12 -14.75 14.57 7.11
N VAL A 13 -13.85 14.97 6.21
CA VAL A 13 -12.41 14.97 6.45
C VAL A 13 -11.80 16.33 6.21
N LYS A 14 -10.73 16.65 6.93
CA LYS A 14 -9.84 17.76 6.57
C LYS A 14 -8.70 17.19 5.74
N VAL A 15 -8.65 17.53 4.45
CA VAL A 15 -7.57 17.03 3.58
C VAL A 15 -6.32 17.90 3.74
N ASN A 16 -5.24 17.29 4.22
CA ASN A 16 -3.96 17.99 4.38
C ASN A 16 -3.14 18.01 3.08
N LYS A 17 -3.17 16.93 2.30
CA LYS A 17 -2.36 16.79 1.08
C LYS A 17 -2.93 15.76 0.11
N PHE A 18 -2.91 16.09 -1.18
CA PHE A 18 -3.13 15.13 -2.26
C PHE A 18 -1.79 14.60 -2.78
N PHE A 19 -1.62 13.28 -2.77
CA PHE A 19 -0.45 12.61 -3.36
C PHE A 19 -0.68 12.19 -4.81
N LYS A 20 -1.93 11.85 -5.15
CA LYS A 20 -2.36 11.48 -6.50
C LYS A 20 -3.74 12.11 -6.75
N ALA A 21 -3.78 13.07 -7.66
CA ALA A 21 -5.00 13.70 -8.15
C ALA A 21 -4.78 14.18 -9.59
N ASN A 22 -5.83 14.15 -10.39
CA ASN A 22 -5.87 14.65 -11.76
C ASN A 22 -7.13 15.49 -11.96
N LYS A 23 -7.30 16.10 -13.14
CA LYS A 23 -8.45 16.99 -13.43
C LYS A 23 -9.82 16.32 -13.19
N THR A 24 -9.93 15.01 -13.41
CA THR A 24 -11.20 14.28 -13.25
C THR A 24 -11.49 13.89 -11.80
N THR A 25 -10.47 13.62 -10.99
CA THR A 25 -10.63 13.22 -9.58
C THR A 25 -10.70 14.40 -8.63
N TYR A 26 -10.11 15.54 -9.01
CA TYR A 26 -9.98 16.71 -8.16
C TYR A 26 -11.32 17.32 -7.67
N PRO A 27 -12.39 17.41 -8.49
CA PRO A 27 -13.68 17.91 -8.02
C PRO A 27 -14.28 17.08 -6.89
N ALA A 28 -14.24 15.74 -7.00
CA ALA A 28 -14.74 14.83 -5.96
C ALA A 28 -13.92 14.98 -4.67
N LEU A 29 -12.60 15.09 -4.79
CA LEU A 29 -11.69 15.22 -3.64
C LEU A 29 -11.82 16.56 -2.91
N ARG A 30 -12.15 17.66 -3.61
CA ARG A 30 -12.36 18.98 -2.99
C ARG A 30 -13.63 19.06 -2.13
N LYS A 31 -14.58 18.13 -2.28
CA LYS A 31 -15.77 18.06 -1.43
C LYS A 31 -15.44 17.70 0.03
N ASN A 32 -14.21 17.25 0.32
CA ASN A 32 -13.79 16.88 1.68
C ASN A 32 -14.66 15.78 2.32
N ILE A 33 -15.25 14.92 1.50
CA ILE A 33 -16.08 13.79 1.93
C ILE A 33 -15.48 12.51 1.33
N LEU A 34 -15.22 11.54 2.20
CA LEU A 34 -14.88 10.17 1.80
C LEU A 34 -16.08 9.27 1.99
N TRP A 35 -16.46 8.56 0.94
CA TRP A 35 -17.57 7.63 0.90
C TRP A 35 -17.05 6.21 1.09
N THR A 36 -17.81 5.36 1.76
CA THR A 36 -17.48 3.95 1.91
C THR A 36 -18.74 3.14 2.18
N ALA A 37 -18.67 1.82 2.03
CA ALA A 37 -19.78 0.96 2.40
C ALA A 37 -20.02 1.00 3.93
N SER A 38 -21.27 0.84 4.34
CA SER A 38 -21.70 0.93 5.76
C SER A 38 -21.20 -0.22 6.64
N SER A 39 -20.82 -1.35 6.04
CA SER A 39 -20.44 -2.57 6.75
C SER A 39 -19.12 -3.17 6.24
N ASP A 40 -18.40 -3.84 7.14
CA ASP A 40 -17.13 -4.50 6.83
C ASP A 40 -17.32 -5.65 5.83
N SER A 41 -18.46 -6.35 5.88
CA SER A 41 -18.82 -7.41 4.94
C SER A 41 -19.02 -6.90 3.51
N MET A 42 -19.34 -5.62 3.35
CA MET A 42 -19.40 -4.92 2.05
C MET A 42 -18.10 -4.18 1.72
N CYS A 43 -16.99 -4.52 2.38
CA CYS A 43 -15.69 -3.87 2.25
C CYS A 43 -15.69 -2.38 2.68
N GLY A 44 -16.53 -2.03 3.66
CA GLY A 44 -16.57 -0.71 4.30
C GLY A 44 -15.27 -0.41 5.03
N ALA A 45 -14.75 0.81 4.87
CA ALA A 45 -13.54 1.27 5.55
C ALA A 45 -13.89 1.87 6.91
N GLN A 46 -13.28 1.35 7.97
CA GLN A 46 -13.44 1.85 9.33
C GLN A 46 -12.34 2.86 9.67
N LEU A 47 -12.69 4.15 9.77
CA LEU A 47 -11.78 5.23 10.15
C LEU A 47 -12.13 5.79 11.53
N LYS A 48 -11.12 6.02 12.37
CA LYS A 48 -11.31 6.66 13.67
C LYS A 48 -11.33 8.18 13.51
N VAL A 49 -12.38 8.82 14.03
CA VAL A 49 -12.50 10.28 14.03
C VAL A 49 -11.40 10.88 14.91
N GLY A 50 -10.77 11.96 14.43
CA GLY A 50 -9.67 12.64 15.13
C GLY A 50 -8.27 12.11 14.80
N GLU A 51 -8.15 10.97 14.12
CA GLU A 51 -6.87 10.42 13.68
C GLU A 51 -6.56 10.84 12.23
N THR A 52 -5.27 11.07 11.92
CA THR A 52 -4.84 11.40 10.55
C THR A 52 -4.47 10.12 9.81
N TYR A 53 -4.95 9.96 8.58
CA TYR A 53 -4.70 8.78 7.75
C TYR A 53 -4.06 9.14 6.41
N VAL A 54 -3.32 8.20 5.84
CA VAL A 54 -3.18 8.10 4.38
C VAL A 54 -4.24 7.14 3.87
N VAL A 55 -5.00 7.58 2.87
CA VAL A 55 -6.07 6.79 2.26
C VAL A 55 -5.88 6.70 0.75
N SER A 56 -6.27 5.59 0.16
CA SER A 56 -6.41 5.44 -1.28
C SER A 56 -7.84 5.06 -1.63
N GLY A 57 -8.34 5.57 -2.74
CA GLY A 57 -9.70 5.29 -3.19
C GLY A 57 -9.84 5.47 -4.69
N ARG A 58 -11.09 5.37 -5.14
CA ARG A 58 -11.49 5.63 -6.53
C ARG A 58 -12.57 6.69 -6.53
N VAL A 59 -12.63 7.47 -7.60
CA VAL A 59 -13.79 8.33 -7.83
C VAL A 59 -14.83 7.53 -8.58
N ILE A 60 -16.00 7.33 -7.96
CA ILE A 60 -17.13 6.58 -8.51
C ILE A 60 -18.24 7.57 -8.85
N TYR A 61 -19.01 7.28 -9.90
CA TYR A 61 -20.11 8.13 -10.40
C TYR A 61 -19.68 9.57 -10.74
N GLY A 62 -18.39 9.78 -11.00
CA GLY A 62 -17.80 11.06 -11.40
C GLY A 62 -17.58 12.06 -10.26
N ASP A 63 -18.14 11.84 -9.08
CA ASP A 63 -18.23 12.90 -8.08
C ASP A 63 -18.09 12.44 -6.62
N LYS A 64 -17.98 11.12 -6.37
CA LYS A 64 -17.78 10.53 -5.04
C LYS A 64 -16.39 9.94 -4.89
N ALA A 65 -15.59 10.48 -3.96
CA ALA A 65 -14.34 9.85 -3.54
C ALA A 65 -14.62 8.65 -2.62
N HIS A 66 -14.60 7.45 -3.16
CA HIS A 66 -14.93 6.22 -2.46
C HIS A 66 -13.68 5.46 -2.01
N ILE A 67 -13.66 5.06 -0.73
CA ILE A 67 -12.63 4.23 -0.10
C ILE A 67 -13.23 2.88 0.31
N SER A 68 -12.39 1.85 0.43
CA SER A 68 -12.79 0.52 0.89
C SER A 68 -11.75 -0.09 1.82
N SER A 69 -12.13 -1.13 2.55
CA SER A 69 -11.23 -1.89 3.43
C SER A 69 -10.07 -2.56 2.68
N CYS A 70 -10.24 -2.86 1.39
CA CYS A 70 -9.19 -3.40 0.52
C CYS A 70 -8.17 -2.35 0.06
N GLY A 71 -8.48 -1.06 0.24
CA GLY A 71 -7.58 0.04 -0.09
C GLY A 71 -6.57 0.32 1.02
N ILE A 72 -5.68 1.28 0.76
CA ILE A 72 -4.84 1.85 1.81
C ILE A 72 -5.73 2.67 2.76
N ALA A 73 -5.70 2.33 4.05
CA ALA A 73 -6.29 3.10 5.13
C ALA A 73 -5.37 3.01 6.37
N MET A 74 -4.21 3.66 6.31
CA MET A 74 -3.17 3.55 7.34
C MET A 74 -3.09 4.84 8.17
N PRO A 75 -3.10 4.76 9.52
CA PRO A 75 -2.85 5.93 10.35
C PRO A 75 -1.47 6.53 10.04
N TRP A 76 -1.41 7.84 9.85
CA TRP A 76 -0.22 8.56 9.38
C TRP A 76 1.01 8.35 10.28
N ARG A 77 0.77 8.15 11.59
CA ARG A 77 1.82 7.82 12.57
C ARG A 77 2.56 6.51 12.29
N PHE A 78 1.91 5.54 11.64
CA PHE A 78 2.51 4.26 11.27
C PHE A 78 3.11 4.26 9.86
N VAL A 79 2.86 5.30 9.06
CA VAL A 79 3.43 5.41 7.71
C VAL A 79 4.92 5.70 7.81
N THR A 80 5.75 4.76 7.36
CA THR A 80 7.20 4.86 7.48
C THR A 80 7.76 6.04 6.68
N SER A 81 8.93 6.56 7.07
CA SER A 81 9.62 7.60 6.30
C SER A 81 9.87 7.20 4.84
N ARG A 82 10.02 5.90 4.56
CA ARG A 82 10.19 5.38 3.20
C ARG A 82 8.88 5.39 2.41
N GLN A 83 7.77 4.95 3.01
CA GLN A 83 6.43 5.07 2.41
C GLN A 83 6.05 6.53 2.16
N ARG A 84 6.35 7.45 3.08
CA ARG A 84 6.11 8.90 2.87
C ARG A 84 6.87 9.46 1.66
N LYS A 85 8.11 9.02 1.43
CA LYS A 85 8.87 9.34 0.19
C LYS A 85 8.25 8.67 -1.04
N GLY A 86 7.77 7.43 -0.87
CA GLY A 86 6.96 6.69 -1.83
C GLY A 86 5.78 7.49 -2.35
N PHE A 87 4.85 7.86 -1.45
CA PHE A 87 3.64 8.61 -1.79
C PHE A 87 3.93 9.98 -2.41
N ARG A 88 5.03 10.63 -2.01
CA ARG A 88 5.37 11.95 -2.54
C ARG A 88 5.76 11.93 -4.02
N HIS A 89 6.48 10.90 -4.46
CA HIS A 89 6.99 10.86 -5.84
C HIS A 89 7.35 9.46 -6.32
N LEU A 90 8.02 8.65 -5.49
CA LEU A 90 8.68 7.42 -5.97
C LEU A 90 7.69 6.35 -6.46
N TYR A 91 6.51 6.25 -5.83
CA TYR A 91 5.49 5.31 -6.33
C TYR A 91 4.92 5.76 -7.68
N HIS A 92 4.81 7.07 -7.92
CA HIS A 92 4.35 7.60 -9.21
C HIS A 92 5.37 7.37 -10.32
N SER A 93 6.65 7.68 -10.07
CA SER A 93 7.73 7.50 -11.05
C SER A 93 7.96 6.04 -11.45
N SER A 94 7.42 5.10 -10.68
CA SER A 94 7.66 3.66 -10.85
C SER A 94 6.39 2.86 -11.07
N CYS A 95 5.28 3.51 -11.43
CA CYS A 95 4.03 2.85 -11.80
C CYS A 95 4.17 1.85 -12.97
N MET A 96 5.21 1.97 -13.80
CA MET A 96 5.51 1.01 -14.87
C MET A 96 5.87 -0.38 -14.34
N CYS A 97 6.42 -0.45 -13.11
CA CYS A 97 6.75 -1.70 -12.47
C CYS A 97 5.55 -2.23 -11.68
N LYS A 98 5.27 -3.52 -11.85
CA LYS A 98 4.20 -4.19 -11.09
C LYS A 98 4.78 -4.81 -9.83
N VAL A 99 3.95 -4.87 -8.78
CA VAL A 99 4.26 -5.65 -7.58
C VAL A 99 3.35 -6.88 -7.61
N ARG A 100 3.95 -8.07 -7.65
CA ARG A 100 3.23 -9.34 -7.67
C ARG A 100 3.31 -9.99 -6.31
N TYR A 101 2.16 -10.17 -5.65
CA TYR A 101 2.11 -10.93 -4.41
C TYR A 101 2.37 -12.42 -4.72
N THR A 102 3.36 -13.01 -4.05
CA THR A 102 3.90 -14.31 -4.42
C THR A 102 4.08 -15.17 -3.17
N PRO A 103 3.40 -16.33 -3.10
CA PRO A 103 3.70 -17.33 -2.08
C PRO A 103 5.17 -17.74 -2.11
N TRP A 104 5.83 -17.67 -0.96
CA TRP A 104 7.28 -17.87 -0.86
C TRP A 104 7.76 -19.18 -1.48
N TRP A 105 6.98 -20.26 -1.37
CA TRP A 105 7.33 -21.59 -1.88
C TRP A 105 7.34 -21.70 -3.41
N ILE A 106 6.66 -20.80 -4.14
CA ILE A 106 6.65 -20.78 -5.62
C ILE A 106 7.48 -19.64 -6.23
N LYS A 107 8.28 -18.94 -5.42
CA LYS A 107 8.97 -17.73 -5.89
C LYS A 107 9.95 -17.97 -7.04
N GLY A 108 10.64 -19.12 -7.06
CA GLY A 108 11.59 -19.47 -8.13
C GLY A 108 10.87 -19.59 -9.48
N ILE A 109 9.81 -20.39 -9.52
CA ILE A 109 8.94 -20.55 -10.69
C ILE A 109 8.35 -19.20 -11.12
N THR A 110 7.91 -18.39 -10.16
CA THR A 110 7.33 -17.07 -10.47
C THR A 110 8.37 -16.14 -11.08
N LEU A 111 9.60 -16.14 -10.56
CA LEU A 111 10.69 -15.30 -11.04
C LEU A 111 11.11 -15.67 -12.47
N GLU A 112 11.17 -16.95 -12.80
CA GLU A 112 11.48 -17.42 -14.17
C GLU A 112 10.42 -16.99 -15.18
N ASN A 113 9.17 -16.88 -14.74
CA ASN A 113 8.05 -16.46 -15.59
C ASN A 113 7.84 -14.93 -15.62
N THR A 114 8.63 -14.16 -14.87
CA THR A 114 8.57 -12.70 -14.95
C THR A 114 9.47 -12.19 -16.07
N ASP A 115 8.92 -11.36 -16.94
CA ASP A 115 9.58 -10.62 -18.02
C ASP A 115 10.48 -9.47 -17.52
N GLY A 116 10.91 -9.53 -16.25
CA GLY A 116 11.66 -8.48 -15.60
C GLY A 116 10.84 -7.22 -15.29
N THR A 117 9.52 -7.20 -15.49
CA THR A 117 8.68 -5.99 -15.21
C THR A 117 8.04 -5.99 -13.82
N GLU A 118 8.27 -7.03 -13.02
CA GLU A 118 7.59 -7.23 -11.74
C GLU A 118 8.57 -7.41 -10.57
N CYS A 119 8.25 -6.82 -9.42
CA CYS A 119 8.88 -7.17 -8.14
C CYS A 119 7.99 -8.17 -7.39
N LEU A 120 8.59 -9.28 -6.95
CA LEU A 120 7.89 -10.26 -6.12
C LEU A 120 7.76 -9.76 -4.68
N TRP A 121 6.53 -9.64 -4.20
CA TRP A 121 6.19 -9.43 -2.80
C TRP A 121 5.94 -10.79 -2.15
N GLU A 122 6.96 -11.30 -1.47
CA GLU A 122 7.02 -12.66 -0.96
C GLU A 122 6.24 -12.76 0.36
N THR A 123 5.30 -13.71 0.45
CA THR A 123 4.63 -14.03 1.72
C THR A 123 5.62 -14.56 2.73
N ARG A 124 5.27 -14.59 4.03
CA ARG A 124 6.05 -15.37 5.00
C ARG A 124 6.22 -16.84 4.54
N PRO A 125 7.41 -17.46 4.71
CA PRO A 125 8.61 -16.96 5.40
C PRO A 125 9.58 -16.18 4.49
N GLY A 126 9.08 -15.43 3.53
CA GLY A 126 9.79 -14.34 2.86
C GLY A 126 9.71 -13.02 3.64
N PRO A 127 10.47 -11.99 3.21
CA PRO A 127 10.59 -10.70 3.90
C PRO A 127 9.38 -9.76 3.65
N GLU A 128 8.17 -10.29 3.79
CA GLU A 128 6.89 -9.64 3.46
C GLU A 128 6.77 -8.23 4.07
N GLU A 129 7.11 -8.10 5.36
CA GLU A 129 7.01 -6.84 6.09
C GLU A 129 8.06 -5.82 5.64
N CYS A 130 9.29 -6.26 5.37
CA CYS A 130 10.33 -5.35 4.87
C CYS A 130 9.94 -4.79 3.49
N GLN A 131 9.35 -5.62 2.64
CA GLN A 131 8.85 -5.21 1.31
C GLN A 131 7.66 -4.27 1.44
N LYS A 132 6.71 -4.54 2.35
CA LYS A 132 5.57 -3.66 2.64
C LYS A 132 5.98 -2.27 3.18
N ASP A 133 6.91 -2.26 4.14
CA ASP A 133 7.22 -1.05 4.93
C ASP A 133 8.30 -0.18 4.29
N PHE A 134 9.24 -0.79 3.56
CA PHE A 134 10.39 -0.08 2.99
C PHE A 134 10.63 -0.37 1.50
N GLY A 135 9.92 -1.33 0.92
CA GLY A 135 10.04 -1.68 -0.49
C GLY A 135 9.49 -0.59 -1.41
N ILE A 136 10.25 -0.29 -2.46
CA ILE A 136 9.78 0.48 -3.61
C ILE A 136 10.26 -0.27 -4.85
N CYS A 137 9.33 -0.80 -5.63
CA CYS A 137 9.65 -1.46 -6.90
C CYS A 137 9.91 -0.39 -7.96
N MET A 138 11.12 -0.34 -8.52
CA MET A 138 11.48 0.65 -9.53
C MET A 138 12.26 0.00 -10.67
N TYR A 139 12.06 0.54 -11.87
CA TYR A 139 12.79 0.13 -13.06
C TYR A 139 14.25 0.61 -12.94
N ARG A 140 15.17 -0.29 -13.25
CA ARG A 140 16.61 -0.05 -13.42
C ARG A 140 17.06 -0.77 -14.68
N GLU A 141 18.30 -0.51 -15.09
CA GLU A 141 19.05 -1.10 -16.23
C GLU A 141 18.36 -2.22 -17.03
N SER A 142 17.99 -3.34 -16.39
CA SER A 142 17.44 -4.52 -17.05
C SER A 142 16.04 -4.95 -16.56
N GLY A 143 15.37 -4.18 -15.71
CA GLY A 143 14.08 -4.57 -15.15
C GLY A 143 13.67 -3.87 -13.85
N CYS A 144 12.57 -4.33 -13.28
CA CYS A 144 11.97 -3.83 -12.06
C CYS A 144 12.49 -4.60 -10.84
N TYR A 145 13.06 -3.86 -9.89
CA TYR A 145 13.64 -4.44 -8.68
C TYR A 145 13.24 -3.64 -7.43
N TRP A 146 13.25 -4.33 -6.28
CA TRP A 146 13.14 -3.67 -4.99
C TRP A 146 14.32 -2.73 -4.79
N THR A 147 14.05 -1.43 -4.80
CA THR A 147 15.10 -0.42 -4.74
C THR A 147 15.80 -0.44 -3.38
N PRO A 148 17.14 -0.60 -3.35
CA PRO A 148 17.88 -0.63 -2.11
C PRO A 148 17.76 0.69 -1.36
N SER A 149 17.61 0.62 -0.05
CA SER A 149 17.70 1.75 0.86
C SER A 149 18.25 1.27 2.20
N VAL A 150 18.87 2.17 2.98
CA VAL A 150 19.37 1.84 4.33
C VAL A 150 18.30 1.16 5.19
N PRO A 151 17.07 1.71 5.35
CA PRO A 151 16.05 1.04 6.17
C PRO A 151 15.62 -0.32 5.62
N TYR A 152 15.53 -0.47 4.28
CA TYR A 152 15.19 -1.76 3.67
C TYR A 152 16.29 -2.80 3.91
N LYS A 153 17.57 -2.46 3.67
CA LYS A 153 18.71 -3.35 3.92
C LYS A 153 18.80 -3.77 5.38
N ASN A 154 18.60 -2.84 6.31
CA ASN A 154 18.61 -3.13 7.75
C ASN A 154 17.48 -4.08 8.14
N CYS A 155 16.28 -3.87 7.59
CA CYS A 155 15.15 -4.77 7.81
C CYS A 155 15.45 -6.18 7.29
N ILE A 156 15.95 -6.30 6.06
CA ILE A 156 16.31 -7.60 5.46
C ILE A 156 17.39 -8.31 6.28
N LYS A 157 18.44 -7.61 6.73
CA LYS A 157 19.50 -8.19 7.55
C LYS A 157 18.95 -8.73 8.89
N LYS A 158 18.13 -7.93 9.57
CA LYS A 158 17.47 -8.35 10.82
C LYS A 158 16.58 -9.57 10.59
N TYR A 159 15.79 -9.55 9.52
CA TYR A 159 14.90 -10.64 9.14
C TYR A 159 15.64 -11.96 8.89
N GLN A 160 16.76 -11.89 8.15
CA GLN A 160 17.63 -13.05 7.87
C GLN A 160 18.19 -13.66 9.15
N LEU A 161 18.72 -12.81 10.05
CA LEU A 161 19.24 -13.25 11.35
C LEU A 161 18.17 -13.96 12.19
N GLU A 162 16.97 -13.38 12.28
CA GLU A 162 15.85 -13.99 13.02
C GLU A 162 15.44 -15.34 12.43
N ARG A 163 15.46 -15.48 11.10
CA ARG A 163 15.17 -16.75 10.43
C ARG A 163 16.24 -17.81 10.67
N GLU A 164 17.51 -17.44 10.68
CA GLU A 164 18.62 -18.35 11.00
C GLU A 164 18.53 -18.84 12.45
N GLN A 165 18.25 -17.93 13.38
CA GLN A 165 18.04 -18.28 14.79
C GLN A 165 16.85 -19.22 14.99
N LYS A 166 15.75 -19.03 14.25
CA LYS A 166 14.59 -19.95 14.29
C LYS A 166 14.96 -21.33 13.76
N ARG A 167 15.62 -21.42 12.62
CA ARG A 167 16.09 -22.69 12.05
C ARG A 167 17.08 -23.43 12.97
N ALA A 168 17.96 -22.70 13.65
CA ALA A 168 18.89 -23.30 14.61
C ALA A 168 18.23 -23.81 15.90
N ARG A 169 17.00 -23.38 16.19
CA ARG A 169 16.19 -23.83 17.34
C ARG A 169 15.18 -24.92 16.98
N GLU A 170 14.94 -25.14 15.69
CA GLU A 170 14.11 -26.24 15.20
C GLU A 170 14.94 -27.54 15.31
N PRO A 171 14.47 -28.55 16.08
CA PRO A 171 15.19 -29.80 16.29
C PRO A 171 15.29 -30.68 15.04
#